data_AF-A0A2V9JLI3-F1
#
_entry.id   AF-A0A2V9JLI3-F1
#
_cell.length_a   1.000
_cell.length_b   1.000
_cell.length_c   1.000
_cell.angle_alpha   90.00
_cell.angle_beta   90.00
_cell.angle_gamma   90.00
#
_symmetry.space_group_name_H-M   'P 1'
#
loop_
_entity.id
_entity.type
_entity.pdbx_description
1 polymer ?
#
loop_
_entity_poly.entity_id
_entity_poly.type
_entity_poly.pdbx_seq_one_letter_code
_entity_poly.pdbx_strand_id
1 'polypeptide(L)'
;MGSVSNPLKFVVLLAALLATPGSLHAQSRKGRPVPVDGLIFDLKNPDVVRRKDAAIALGANKVTRAVPDLVAAAKDSDPAVRREIVIALDKILDRRGLPAFVALSTDQEKDIREKCIHALIDLYLPEENGLGVTLNKVANFFNPRSDEWADVVIEPGVSVDPSAVAALRDRLSDPEEGIRVKAARALGILRGHDAVPALLESLGKDRSNAVRFEAVRALRKIGDAAVARDLLSYCTYSDAKVRNEAVFSIGRFRYREAVPELTRLYQKESALPTRQIDKQYRDHLLDAIAFIADPGSKDLFLKEMKNPDDGLRLHAVEGIARLGDAALATDISRDHLHETDPKVLAAQAHALYRMGRKESLDEVVVALANRKTHNEARQYLVELRPEELPDLFAETRNNDVAVRESLAEIFGIVGDSRAVAPLQELAKDRRGQITALANQALRRIMARQQ
;
A
#
# COMPACT_ATOMS: atom_id res chain seq x y z
N MET A 1 -31.16 45.24 27.94
CA MET A 1 -31.42 44.29 26.83
C MET A 1 -30.38 44.58 25.77
N GLY A 2 -29.47 43.72 25.33
CA GLY A 2 -29.01 42.37 25.68
C GLY A 2 -27.55 42.29 25.17
N SER A 3 -26.62 41.68 25.91
CA SER A 3 -26.18 40.29 25.76
C SER A 3 -25.32 40.07 24.50
N VAL A 4 -24.01 39.75 24.65
CA VAL A 4 -23.38 38.42 24.41
C VAL A 4 -22.44 38.58 23.21
N SER A 5 -21.21 38.10 23.10
CA SER A 5 -20.23 37.38 23.92
C SER A 5 -18.91 37.49 23.14
N ASN A 6 -17.75 37.47 23.81
CA ASN A 6 -16.47 37.32 23.11
C ASN A 6 -15.60 36.30 23.87
N PRO A 7 -15.15 35.19 23.25
CA PRO A 7 -14.43 34.13 23.93
C PRO A 7 -12.91 34.35 23.81
N LEU A 8 -12.27 34.70 24.93
CA LEU A 8 -10.83 34.51 25.10
C LEU A 8 -10.60 33.84 26.45
N LYS A 9 -10.12 32.59 26.42
CA LYS A 9 -9.24 32.00 27.43
C LYS A 9 -8.62 30.72 26.88
N PHE A 10 -7.55 30.93 26.12
CA PHE A 10 -6.43 30.01 26.02
C PHE A 10 -5.64 30.17 27.33
N VAL A 11 -5.53 29.12 28.15
CA VAL A 11 -4.36 28.90 29.01
C VAL A 11 -4.11 27.39 29.05
N VAL A 12 -3.00 27.02 28.44
CA VAL A 12 -2.30 25.74 28.53
C VAL A 12 -2.06 25.41 30.01
N LEU A 13 -2.60 24.30 30.51
CA LEU A 13 -2.13 23.73 31.78
C LEU A 13 -1.22 22.53 31.49
N LEU A 14 0.05 22.88 31.26
CA LEU A 14 1.18 21.98 31.42
C LEU A 14 1.38 21.82 32.95
N ALA A 15 0.87 20.75 33.53
CA ALA A 15 1.18 20.40 34.92
C ALA A 15 2.27 19.33 34.93
N ALA A 16 3.52 19.80 34.95
CA ALA A 16 4.64 19.05 35.48
C ALA A 16 4.36 18.75 36.96
N LEU A 17 4.01 17.50 37.28
CA LEU A 17 3.99 17.03 38.66
C LEU A 17 5.38 16.50 39.02
N LEU A 18 5.90 17.03 40.13
CA LEU A 18 7.13 16.67 40.80
C LEU A 18 7.30 15.14 40.93
N ALA A 19 8.43 14.65 40.44
CA ALA A 19 8.88 13.27 40.62
C ALA A 19 9.21 13.01 42.10
N THR A 20 8.21 12.55 42.87
CA THR A 20 8.49 11.49 43.84
C THR A 20 8.79 10.22 43.03
N PRO A 21 9.57 9.24 43.53
CA PRO A 21 9.64 7.92 42.91
C PRO A 21 8.32 7.18 43.20
N GLY A 22 7.20 7.75 42.73
CA GLY A 22 5.88 7.17 42.82
C GLY A 22 5.76 6.09 41.77
N SER A 23 5.45 4.87 42.20
CA SER A 23 5.24 3.72 41.32
C SER A 23 4.35 4.10 40.14
N LEU A 24 4.78 3.81 38.91
CA LEU A 24 3.93 3.96 37.73
C LEU A 24 2.69 3.08 37.90
N HIS A 25 1.50 3.64 37.66
CA HIS A 25 0.23 2.91 37.76
C HIS A 25 -0.38 2.75 36.36
N ALA A 26 -0.98 1.59 36.12
CA ALA A 26 -1.80 1.31 34.94
C ALA A 26 -3.24 1.07 35.36
N GLN A 27 -4.20 1.30 34.46
CA GLN A 27 -5.59 0.95 34.71
C GLN A 27 -5.83 -0.53 34.45
N SER A 28 -6.31 -1.26 35.46
CA SER A 28 -6.83 -2.62 35.28
C SER A 28 -8.04 -2.64 34.35
N ARG A 29 -8.45 -3.83 33.92
CA ARG A 29 -9.66 -4.04 33.13
C ARG A 29 -10.94 -3.45 33.75
N LYS A 30 -10.98 -3.31 35.08
CA LYS A 30 -12.11 -2.73 35.84
C LYS A 30 -11.93 -1.23 36.16
N GLY A 31 -10.97 -0.55 35.52
CA GLY A 31 -10.67 0.87 35.73
C GLY A 31 -9.97 1.20 37.05
N ARG A 32 -9.59 0.20 37.85
CA ARG A 32 -8.84 0.42 39.09
C ARG A 32 -7.35 0.65 38.79
N PRO A 33 -6.68 1.64 39.41
CA PRO A 33 -5.25 1.81 39.28
C PRO A 33 -4.51 0.64 39.95
N VAL A 34 -3.55 0.06 39.23
CA VAL A 34 -2.69 -1.04 39.71
C VAL A 34 -1.24 -0.66 39.45
N PRO A 35 -0.33 -0.85 40.43
CA PRO A 35 1.09 -0.61 40.21
C PRO A 35 1.62 -1.47 39.07
N VAL A 36 2.37 -0.87 38.14
CA VAL A 36 2.91 -1.57 36.98
C VAL A 36 3.88 -2.68 37.40
N ASP A 37 4.67 -2.49 38.46
CA ASP A 37 5.55 -3.55 38.98
C ASP A 37 4.75 -4.75 39.49
N GLY A 38 3.56 -4.51 40.06
CA GLY A 38 2.62 -5.56 40.45
C GLY A 38 2.06 -6.32 39.25
N LEU A 39 1.77 -5.63 38.15
CA LEU A 39 1.34 -6.28 36.90
C LEU A 39 2.47 -7.11 36.28
N ILE A 40 3.71 -6.59 36.26
CA ILE A 40 4.88 -7.34 35.79
C ILE A 40 5.09 -8.61 36.64
N PHE A 41 4.93 -8.50 37.96
CA PHE A 41 4.97 -9.65 38.85
C PHE A 41 3.85 -10.65 38.55
N ASP A 42 2.62 -10.16 38.32
CA ASP A 42 1.46 -11.01 38.03
C ASP A 42 1.54 -11.74 36.69
N LEU A 43 2.42 -11.35 35.76
CA LEU A 43 2.74 -12.15 34.56
C LEU A 43 3.35 -13.52 34.88
N LYS A 44 3.87 -13.72 36.10
CA LYS A 44 4.47 -15.00 36.56
C LYS A 44 3.56 -15.71 37.57
N ASN A 45 2.33 -15.24 37.76
CA ASN A 45 1.41 -15.78 38.76
C ASN A 45 0.98 -17.22 38.41
N PRO A 46 0.85 -18.15 39.39
CA PRO A 46 0.32 -19.48 39.13
C PRO A 46 -1.10 -19.45 38.53
N ASP A 47 -1.90 -18.44 38.85
CA ASP A 47 -3.25 -18.25 38.31
C ASP A 47 -3.22 -17.68 36.88
N VAL A 48 -3.74 -18.46 35.94
CA VAL A 48 -3.90 -18.11 34.51
C VAL A 48 -4.66 -16.80 34.34
N VAL A 49 -5.72 -16.58 35.12
CA VAL A 49 -6.56 -15.39 35.00
C VAL A 49 -5.76 -14.14 35.36
N ARG A 50 -4.91 -14.22 36.38
CA ARG A 50 -4.06 -13.09 36.81
C ARG A 50 -2.98 -12.78 35.79
N ARG A 51 -2.32 -13.78 35.20
CA ARG A 51 -1.35 -13.56 34.11
C ARG A 51 -1.99 -12.87 32.91
N LYS A 52 -3.18 -13.34 32.53
CA LYS A 52 -3.96 -12.78 31.42
C LYS A 52 -4.39 -11.32 31.68
N ASP A 53 -4.96 -11.05 32.85
CA ASP A 53 -5.41 -9.70 33.22
C ASP A 53 -4.22 -8.73 33.33
N ALA A 54 -3.05 -9.22 33.78
CA ALA A 54 -1.82 -8.45 33.76
C ALA A 54 -1.38 -8.06 32.35
N ALA A 55 -1.33 -9.02 31.42
CA ALA A 55 -0.99 -8.74 30.02
C ALA A 55 -1.96 -7.73 29.38
N ILE A 56 -3.27 -7.90 29.58
CA ILE A 56 -4.31 -6.98 29.09
C ILE A 56 -4.07 -5.56 29.62
N ALA A 57 -3.84 -5.41 30.92
CA ALA A 57 -3.64 -4.09 31.54
C ALA A 57 -2.35 -3.42 31.03
N LEU A 58 -1.25 -4.17 30.93
CA LEU A 58 0.02 -3.64 30.40
C LEU A 58 -0.11 -3.16 28.95
N GLY A 59 -0.79 -3.94 28.10
CA GLY A 59 -1.04 -3.57 26.71
C GLY A 59 -1.99 -2.39 26.54
N ALA A 60 -3.13 -2.39 27.25
CA ALA A 60 -4.13 -1.33 27.16
C ALA A 60 -3.61 0.04 27.61
N ASN A 61 -2.64 0.06 28.52
CA ASN A 61 -1.99 1.27 28.99
C ASN A 61 -0.66 1.56 28.25
N LYS A 62 -0.36 0.84 27.15
CA LYS A 62 0.87 0.97 26.35
C LYS A 62 2.15 1.01 27.20
N VAL A 63 2.28 0.11 28.18
CA VAL A 63 3.37 0.11 29.15
C VAL A 63 4.68 -0.41 28.54
N THR A 64 5.43 0.46 27.89
CA THR A 64 6.65 0.11 27.13
C THR A 64 7.76 -0.53 27.97
N ARG A 65 7.84 -0.21 29.28
CA ARG A 65 8.86 -0.81 30.17
C ARG A 65 8.63 -2.30 30.45
N ALA A 66 7.41 -2.80 30.28
CA ALA A 66 7.05 -4.20 30.54
C ALA A 66 7.28 -5.13 29.33
N VAL A 67 7.74 -4.58 28.20
CA VAL A 67 7.99 -5.36 26.97
C VAL A 67 8.92 -6.56 27.21
N PRO A 68 10.07 -6.44 27.92
CA PRO A 68 10.92 -7.59 28.20
C PRO A 68 10.21 -8.71 28.97
N ASP A 69 9.35 -8.36 29.93
CA ASP A 69 8.60 -9.32 30.72
C ASP A 69 7.47 -9.99 29.92
N LEU A 70 6.78 -9.22 29.07
CA LEU A 70 5.80 -9.77 28.12
C LEU A 70 6.45 -10.72 27.12
N VAL A 71 7.64 -10.38 26.60
CA VAL A 71 8.42 -11.27 25.73
C VAL A 71 8.82 -12.55 26.46
N ALA A 72 9.27 -12.45 27.71
CA ALA A 72 9.61 -13.62 28.52
C ALA A 72 8.38 -14.50 28.80
N ALA A 73 7.19 -13.91 28.91
CA ALA A 73 5.93 -14.62 29.13
C ALA A 73 5.39 -15.28 27.85
N ALA A 74 5.93 -14.99 26.66
CA ALA A 74 5.45 -15.56 25.39
C ALA A 74 5.48 -17.11 25.37
N LYS A 75 6.29 -17.74 26.23
CA LYS A 75 6.36 -19.20 26.40
C LYS A 75 5.30 -19.79 27.35
N ASP A 76 4.27 -19.02 27.71
CA ASP A 76 3.23 -19.46 28.66
C ASP A 76 2.59 -20.79 28.23
N SER A 77 2.31 -21.67 29.18
CA SER A 77 1.64 -22.95 28.89
C SER A 77 0.21 -22.74 28.39
N ASP A 78 -0.46 -21.68 28.83
CA ASP A 78 -1.85 -21.42 28.49
C ASP A 78 -1.98 -20.58 27.20
N PRO A 79 -2.67 -21.08 26.16
CA PRO A 79 -2.83 -20.35 24.90
C PRO A 79 -3.57 -19.03 25.04
N ALA A 80 -4.50 -18.88 26.00
CA ALA A 80 -5.18 -17.62 26.22
C ALA A 80 -4.22 -16.55 26.77
N VAL A 81 -3.24 -16.94 27.59
CA VAL A 81 -2.20 -16.01 28.05
C VAL A 81 -1.27 -15.62 26.90
N ARG A 82 -0.79 -16.58 26.11
CA ARG A 82 0.05 -16.30 24.93
C ARG A 82 -0.64 -15.37 23.92
N ARG A 83 -1.93 -15.59 23.67
CA ARG A 83 -2.77 -14.70 22.84
C ARG A 83 -2.79 -13.27 23.37
N GLU A 84 -3.05 -13.08 24.66
CA GLU A 84 -3.08 -11.74 25.25
C GLU A 84 -1.70 -11.08 25.28
N ILE A 85 -0.62 -11.84 25.36
CA ILE A 85 0.74 -11.31 25.23
C ILE A 85 0.96 -10.73 23.83
N VAL A 86 0.55 -11.44 22.77
CA VAL A 86 0.64 -10.91 21.39
C VAL A 86 -0.17 -9.62 21.28
N ILE A 87 -1.42 -9.61 21.75
CA ILE A 87 -2.30 -8.42 21.71
C ILE A 87 -1.70 -7.26 22.52
N ALA A 88 -1.09 -7.54 23.67
CA ALA A 88 -0.50 -6.52 24.51
C ALA A 88 0.72 -5.89 23.86
N LEU A 89 1.64 -6.71 23.32
CA LEU A 89 2.83 -6.25 22.60
C LEU A 89 2.45 -5.48 21.33
N ASP A 90 1.44 -5.95 20.60
CA ASP A 90 0.91 -5.31 19.41
C ASP A 90 0.32 -3.92 19.74
N LYS A 91 -0.41 -3.77 20.85
CA LYS A 91 -0.89 -2.44 21.30
C LYS A 91 0.24 -1.49 21.73
N ILE A 92 1.34 -2.04 22.23
CA ILE A 92 2.51 -1.25 22.68
C ILE A 92 3.33 -0.75 21.48
N LEU A 93 3.37 -1.51 20.37
CA LEU A 93 4.14 -1.22 19.15
C LEU A 93 5.63 -0.91 19.40
N ASP A 94 6.26 -1.66 20.31
CA ASP A 94 7.70 -1.58 20.55
C ASP A 94 8.43 -2.74 19.86
N ARG A 95 9.47 -2.41 19.08
CA ARG A 95 10.30 -3.38 18.33
C ARG A 95 10.99 -4.42 19.21
N ARG A 96 11.19 -4.15 20.49
CA ARG A 96 11.69 -5.12 21.47
C ARG A 96 10.72 -6.30 21.67
N GLY A 97 9.45 -6.17 21.25
CA GLY A 97 8.46 -7.24 21.23
C GLY A 97 8.64 -8.25 20.08
N LEU A 98 9.44 -7.93 19.06
CA LEU A 98 9.65 -8.77 17.87
C LEU A 98 9.97 -10.24 18.19
N PRO A 99 10.86 -10.58 19.15
CA PRO A 99 11.16 -11.98 19.46
C PRO A 99 9.93 -12.80 19.87
N ALA A 100 8.93 -12.19 20.53
CA ALA A 100 7.70 -12.87 20.90
C ALA A 100 6.83 -13.17 19.67
N PHE A 101 6.70 -12.22 18.73
CA PHE A 101 5.94 -12.44 17.50
C PHE A 101 6.60 -13.49 16.61
N VAL A 102 7.93 -13.49 16.51
CA VAL A 102 8.68 -14.52 15.79
C VAL A 102 8.46 -15.89 16.41
N ALA A 103 8.60 -16.03 17.73
CA ALA A 103 8.38 -17.30 18.43
C ALA A 103 6.94 -17.81 18.26
N LEU A 104 5.95 -16.94 18.49
CA LEU A 104 4.52 -17.28 18.46
C LEU A 104 3.94 -17.38 17.05
N SER A 105 4.68 -16.99 16.01
CA SER A 105 4.29 -17.29 14.62
C SER A 105 4.17 -18.80 14.37
N THR A 106 4.83 -19.62 15.19
CA THR A 106 4.81 -21.09 15.11
C THR A 106 3.88 -21.77 16.11
N ASP A 107 3.02 -21.00 16.79
CA ASP A 107 2.10 -21.53 17.80
C ASP A 107 1.14 -22.60 17.25
N GLN A 108 0.74 -23.53 18.11
CA GLN A 108 -0.25 -24.56 17.77
C GLN A 108 -1.62 -23.94 17.44
N GLU A 109 -1.98 -22.88 18.16
CA GLU A 109 -3.24 -22.18 17.95
C GLU A 109 -3.19 -21.29 16.72
N LYS A 110 -4.07 -21.58 15.75
CA LYS A 110 -4.19 -20.82 14.49
C LYS A 110 -4.36 -19.32 14.74
N ASP A 111 -5.17 -18.96 15.72
CA ASP A 111 -5.51 -17.56 15.96
C ASP A 111 -4.32 -16.76 16.54
N ILE A 112 -3.41 -17.42 17.27
CA ILE A 112 -2.15 -16.82 17.73
C ILE A 112 -1.21 -16.59 16.55
N ARG A 113 -1.06 -17.59 15.67
CA ARG A 113 -0.25 -17.44 14.44
C ARG A 113 -0.75 -16.29 13.57
N GLU A 114 -2.06 -16.20 13.39
CA GLU A 114 -2.71 -15.13 12.65
C GLU A 114 -2.41 -13.74 13.26
N LYS A 115 -2.58 -13.60 14.58
CA LYS A 115 -2.26 -12.35 15.29
C LYS A 115 -0.79 -11.97 15.17
N CYS A 116 0.12 -12.95 15.17
CA CYS A 116 1.55 -12.68 14.98
C CYS A 116 1.85 -12.13 13.59
N ILE A 117 1.20 -12.65 12.52
CA ILE A 117 1.35 -12.08 11.18
C ILE A 117 0.93 -10.60 11.16
N HIS A 118 -0.16 -10.26 11.84
CA HIS A 118 -0.66 -8.89 11.89
C HIS A 118 0.31 -7.99 12.67
N ALA A 119 0.70 -8.42 13.88
CA ALA A 119 1.62 -7.67 14.72
C ALA A 119 2.99 -7.46 14.07
N LEU A 120 3.46 -8.42 13.26
CA LEU A 120 4.67 -8.27 12.46
C LEU A 120 4.53 -7.20 11.38
N ILE A 121 3.34 -6.98 10.80
CA ILE A 121 3.10 -5.88 9.87
C ILE A 121 3.05 -4.55 10.62
N ASP A 122 2.25 -4.49 11.69
CA ASP A 122 1.98 -3.26 12.43
C ASP A 122 3.25 -2.68 13.08
N LEU A 123 4.23 -3.53 13.39
CA LEU A 123 5.54 -3.10 13.88
C LEU A 123 6.35 -2.24 12.88
N TYR A 124 6.04 -2.34 11.58
CA TYR A 124 6.73 -1.61 10.51
C TYR A 124 5.85 -0.63 9.73
N LEU A 125 4.53 -0.65 9.93
CA LEU A 125 3.63 0.38 9.37
C LEU A 125 3.49 1.55 10.35
N PRO A 126 3.63 2.82 9.90
CA PRO A 126 3.54 3.97 10.79
C PRO A 126 2.13 4.18 11.37
N GLU A 127 2.04 4.51 12.67
CA GLU A 127 0.78 4.89 13.38
C GLU A 127 0.10 6.14 12.79
N GLU A 128 0.83 6.98 12.03
CA GLU A 128 0.40 8.33 11.64
C GLU A 128 -0.67 8.40 10.53
N ASN A 129 -1.22 7.28 10.07
CA ASN A 129 -2.40 7.31 9.20
C ASN A 129 -3.69 7.76 9.93
N GLY A 130 -3.59 8.22 11.17
CA GLY A 130 -4.72 8.54 12.02
C GLY A 130 -5.38 7.27 12.56
N LEU A 131 -5.90 7.37 13.78
CA LEU A 131 -6.57 6.27 14.49
C LEU A 131 -7.67 5.58 13.67
N GLY A 132 -8.26 6.26 12.67
CA GLY A 132 -9.31 5.70 11.80
C GLY A 132 -8.81 4.78 10.67
N VAL A 133 -7.60 4.99 10.14
CA VAL A 133 -7.11 4.23 8.98
C VAL A 133 -6.48 2.90 9.42
N THR A 134 -5.75 2.88 10.54
CA THR A 134 -5.19 1.63 11.09
C THR A 134 -6.29 0.69 11.59
N LEU A 135 -7.35 1.20 12.23
CA LEU A 135 -8.47 0.39 12.70
C LEU A 135 -9.33 -0.21 11.57
N ASN A 136 -9.61 0.55 10.51
CA ASN A 136 -10.32 0.02 9.33
C ASN A 136 -9.48 -1.03 8.58
N LYS A 137 -8.16 -0.81 8.49
CA LYS A 137 -7.22 -1.76 7.88
C LYS A 137 -7.21 -3.11 8.62
N VAL A 138 -7.13 -3.11 9.96
CA VAL A 138 -7.13 -4.35 10.77
C VAL A 138 -8.45 -5.12 10.65
N ALA A 139 -9.61 -4.46 10.73
CA ALA A 139 -10.90 -5.12 10.57
C ALA A 139 -11.08 -5.75 9.17
N ASN A 140 -10.56 -5.08 8.13
CA ASN A 140 -10.69 -5.53 6.73
C ASN A 140 -9.61 -6.54 6.31
N PHE A 141 -8.49 -6.66 7.03
CA PHE A 141 -7.49 -7.71 6.78
C PHE A 141 -8.06 -9.12 6.93
N PHE A 142 -9.07 -9.28 7.80
CA PHE A 142 -9.82 -10.53 7.96
C PHE A 142 -10.78 -10.84 6.80
N ASN A 143 -10.99 -9.91 5.87
CA ASN A 143 -11.82 -10.12 4.69
C ASN A 143 -10.96 -10.59 3.49
N PRO A 144 -11.14 -11.83 3.01
CA PRO A 144 -10.39 -12.34 1.85
C PRO A 144 -10.76 -11.66 0.52
N ARG A 145 -11.76 -10.78 0.50
CA ARG A 145 -12.31 -10.14 -0.71
C ARG A 145 -12.01 -8.66 -0.88
N SER A 146 -11.30 -7.99 0.04
CA SER A 146 -11.00 -6.56 -0.12
C SER A 146 -9.73 -6.34 -0.96
N ASP A 147 -9.89 -5.72 -2.12
CA ASP A 147 -8.78 -5.23 -2.97
C ASP A 147 -8.03 -4.04 -2.34
N GLU A 148 -8.47 -3.57 -1.17
CA GLU A 148 -7.98 -2.39 -0.44
C GLU A 148 -6.49 -2.50 -0.04
N TRP A 149 -5.92 -3.71 0.01
CA TRP A 149 -4.49 -3.92 0.28
C TRP A 149 -3.63 -3.99 -0.96
N ALA A 150 -4.15 -3.85 -2.18
CA ALA A 150 -3.36 -4.00 -3.40
C ALA A 150 -2.13 -3.08 -3.44
N ASP A 151 -2.20 -1.91 -2.80
CA ASP A 151 -1.19 -0.86 -2.89
C ASP A 151 -0.42 -0.59 -1.58
N VAL A 152 -0.77 -1.27 -0.49
CA VAL A 152 -0.09 -1.07 0.80
C VAL A 152 1.27 -1.78 0.78
N VAL A 153 2.31 -1.01 1.02
CA VAL A 153 3.69 -1.45 1.29
C VAL A 153 4.30 -0.58 2.39
N ILE A 154 5.34 -1.06 3.05
CA ILE A 154 6.11 -0.27 4.01
C ILE A 154 6.72 0.96 3.33
N GLU A 155 6.93 2.00 4.14
CA GLU A 155 7.57 3.23 3.70
C GLU A 155 9.01 2.99 3.22
N PRO A 156 9.46 3.65 2.14
CA PRO A 156 10.87 3.63 1.74
C PRO A 156 11.78 4.05 2.90
N GLY A 157 12.87 3.32 3.12
CA GLY A 157 13.82 3.57 4.20
C GLY A 157 13.48 2.87 5.54
N VAL A 158 12.30 2.25 5.67
CA VAL A 158 12.00 1.39 6.83
C VAL A 158 12.73 0.06 6.67
N SER A 159 13.75 -0.16 7.50
CA SER A 159 14.43 -1.46 7.58
C SER A 159 13.58 -2.46 8.35
N VAL A 160 13.24 -3.57 7.70
CA VAL A 160 12.56 -4.72 8.33
C VAL A 160 13.60 -5.69 8.86
N ASP A 161 13.43 -6.15 10.09
CA ASP A 161 14.32 -7.17 10.67
C ASP A 161 14.19 -8.50 9.90
N PRO A 162 15.31 -9.13 9.47
CA PRO A 162 15.27 -10.37 8.71
C PRO A 162 14.51 -11.50 9.41
N SER A 163 14.47 -11.53 10.74
CA SER A 163 13.72 -12.54 11.49
C SER A 163 12.20 -12.42 11.31
N ALA A 164 11.68 -11.21 11.09
CA ALA A 164 10.27 -10.99 10.76
C ALA A 164 9.93 -11.58 9.38
N VAL A 165 10.78 -11.33 8.38
CA VAL A 165 10.62 -11.88 7.03
C VAL A 165 10.72 -13.40 7.05
N ALA A 166 11.70 -13.96 7.78
CA ALA A 166 11.86 -15.40 7.94
C ALA A 166 10.63 -16.05 8.60
N ALA A 167 10.11 -15.48 9.68
CA ALA A 167 8.91 -15.98 10.36
C ALA A 167 7.69 -16.01 9.43
N LEU A 168 7.48 -14.95 8.62
CA LEU A 168 6.40 -14.90 7.65
C LEU A 168 6.61 -15.89 6.49
N ARG A 169 7.84 -16.02 5.99
CA ARG A 169 8.19 -17.00 4.96
C ARG A 169 7.86 -18.42 5.42
N ASP A 170 8.16 -18.77 6.67
CA ASP A 170 7.88 -20.10 7.22
C ASP A 170 6.36 -20.35 7.39
N ARG A 171 5.51 -19.33 7.28
CA ARG A 171 4.04 -19.44 7.24
C ARG A 171 3.47 -19.66 5.84
N LEU A 172 4.27 -19.57 4.78
CA LEU A 172 3.86 -19.95 3.42
C LEU A 172 3.59 -21.45 3.27
N SER A 173 3.96 -22.28 4.26
CA SER A 173 3.66 -23.71 4.29
C SER A 173 2.70 -24.11 5.43
N ASP A 174 1.98 -23.14 6.02
CA ASP A 174 1.03 -23.41 7.10
C ASP A 174 -0.11 -24.35 6.63
N PRO A 175 -0.56 -25.30 7.47
CA PRO A 175 -1.68 -26.18 7.12
C PRO A 175 -2.95 -25.41 6.73
N GLU A 176 -3.17 -24.26 7.36
CA GLU A 176 -4.35 -23.41 7.16
C GLU A 176 -4.14 -22.47 5.97
N GLU A 177 -5.01 -22.57 4.95
CA GLU A 177 -4.96 -21.69 3.77
C GLU A 177 -5.00 -20.20 4.13
N GLY A 178 -5.83 -19.82 5.09
CA GLY A 178 -5.95 -18.44 5.53
C GLY A 178 -4.65 -17.87 6.11
N ILE A 179 -3.80 -18.70 6.72
CA ILE A 179 -2.50 -18.28 7.23
C ILE A 179 -1.51 -18.10 6.08
N ARG A 180 -1.49 -19.03 5.11
CA ARG A 180 -0.61 -18.92 3.92
C ARG A 180 -0.91 -17.67 3.09
N VAL A 181 -2.19 -17.35 2.88
CA VAL A 181 -2.64 -16.10 2.22
C VAL A 181 -2.12 -14.87 2.95
N LYS A 182 -2.31 -14.81 4.27
CA LYS A 182 -1.90 -13.68 5.10
C LYS A 182 -0.39 -13.51 5.15
N ALA A 183 0.35 -14.62 5.19
CA ALA A 183 1.80 -14.64 5.13
C ALA A 183 2.33 -14.07 3.80
N ALA A 184 1.81 -14.53 2.66
CA ALA A 184 2.18 -13.98 1.35
C ALA A 184 1.90 -12.48 1.27
N ARG A 185 0.70 -12.05 1.70
CA ARG A 185 0.33 -10.63 1.77
C ARG A 185 1.28 -9.81 2.64
N ALA A 186 1.62 -10.32 3.83
CA ALA A 186 2.53 -9.68 4.77
C ALA A 186 3.94 -9.51 4.19
N LEU A 187 4.46 -10.54 3.51
CA LEU A 187 5.75 -10.48 2.82
C LEU A 187 5.77 -9.42 1.72
N GLY A 188 4.67 -9.29 0.96
CA GLY A 188 4.51 -8.23 -0.03
C GLY A 188 4.47 -6.83 0.62
N ILE A 189 3.73 -6.65 1.71
CA ILE A 189 3.65 -5.37 2.44
C ILE A 189 5.03 -4.97 2.98
N LEU A 190 5.73 -5.91 3.62
CA LEU A 190 7.05 -5.69 4.22
C LEU A 190 8.19 -5.67 3.19
N ARG A 191 7.89 -5.86 1.90
CA ARG A 191 8.87 -5.95 0.81
C ARG A 191 10.01 -6.92 1.11
N GLY A 192 9.67 -8.09 1.65
CA GLY A 192 10.62 -9.12 2.06
C GLY A 192 11.29 -9.82 0.87
N HIS A 193 12.34 -9.20 0.30
CA HIS A 193 13.08 -9.73 -0.86
C HIS A 193 13.59 -11.16 -0.65
N ASP A 194 14.05 -11.52 0.55
CA ASP A 194 14.54 -12.87 0.88
C ASP A 194 13.45 -13.96 0.78
N ALA A 195 12.17 -13.58 0.68
CA ALA A 195 11.07 -14.52 0.52
C ALA A 195 10.65 -14.76 -0.94
N VAL A 196 11.26 -14.08 -1.93
CA VAL A 196 10.94 -14.25 -3.36
C VAL A 196 10.98 -15.71 -3.81
N PRO A 197 12.02 -16.52 -3.50
CA PRO A 197 12.04 -17.93 -3.89
C PRO A 197 10.88 -18.74 -3.30
N ALA A 198 10.52 -18.48 -2.04
CA ALA A 198 9.42 -19.18 -1.37
C ALA A 198 8.05 -18.77 -1.93
N LEU A 199 7.87 -17.50 -2.31
CA LEU A 199 6.66 -17.02 -2.97
C LEU A 199 6.49 -17.63 -4.36
N LEU A 200 7.59 -17.76 -5.13
CA LEU A 200 7.57 -18.48 -6.42
C LEU A 200 7.22 -19.97 -6.21
N GLU A 201 7.73 -20.60 -5.16
CA GLU A 201 7.35 -21.97 -4.81
C GLU A 201 5.86 -22.08 -4.45
N SER A 202 5.31 -21.16 -3.65
CA SER A 202 3.88 -21.11 -3.35
C SER A 202 3.04 -20.90 -4.61
N LEU A 203 3.47 -20.01 -5.52
CA LEU A 203 2.83 -19.80 -6.81
C LEU A 203 2.83 -21.07 -7.67
N GLY A 204 3.88 -21.88 -7.60
CA GLY A 204 4.04 -23.15 -8.31
C GLY A 204 3.22 -24.30 -7.72
N LYS A 205 3.25 -24.46 -6.39
CA LYS A 205 2.88 -25.71 -5.71
C LYS A 205 1.65 -25.62 -4.82
N ASP A 206 1.17 -24.42 -4.45
CA ASP A 206 0.04 -24.33 -3.51
C ASP A 206 -1.25 -24.89 -4.10
N ARG A 207 -2.05 -25.56 -3.29
CA ARG A 207 -3.34 -26.13 -3.72
C ARG A 207 -4.45 -25.08 -3.88
N SER A 208 -4.31 -23.90 -3.26
CA SER A 208 -5.30 -22.83 -3.34
C SER A 208 -4.90 -21.75 -4.32
N ASN A 209 -5.81 -21.42 -5.24
CA ASN A 209 -5.64 -20.27 -6.14
C ASN A 209 -5.64 -18.94 -5.37
N ALA A 210 -6.24 -18.86 -4.17
CA ALA A 210 -6.15 -17.67 -3.35
C ALA A 210 -4.72 -17.42 -2.86
N VAL A 211 -3.99 -18.48 -2.48
CA VAL A 211 -2.56 -18.38 -2.12
C VAL A 211 -1.72 -18.03 -3.33
N ARG A 212 -1.96 -18.68 -4.49
CA ARG A 212 -1.24 -18.37 -5.74
C ARG A 212 -1.42 -16.92 -6.16
N PHE A 213 -2.67 -16.42 -6.13
CA PHE A 213 -2.99 -15.03 -6.43
C PHE A 213 -2.24 -14.06 -5.50
N GLU A 214 -2.27 -14.32 -4.20
CA GLU A 214 -1.55 -13.49 -3.22
C GLU A 214 -0.02 -13.58 -3.35
N ALA A 215 0.51 -14.72 -3.78
CA ALA A 215 1.93 -14.87 -4.08
C ALA A 215 2.34 -13.98 -5.28
N VAL A 216 1.59 -13.97 -6.38
CA VAL A 216 1.85 -13.05 -7.52
C VAL A 216 1.80 -11.60 -7.06
N ARG A 217 0.76 -11.23 -6.30
CA ARG A 217 0.60 -9.87 -5.79
C ARG A 217 1.73 -9.46 -4.85
N ALA A 218 2.21 -10.37 -4.01
CA ALA A 218 3.35 -10.13 -3.12
C ALA A 218 4.65 -9.92 -3.91
N LEU A 219 4.91 -10.75 -4.93
CA LEU A 219 6.06 -10.60 -5.83
C LEU A 219 6.06 -9.23 -6.51
N ARG A 220 4.91 -8.79 -7.03
CA ARG A 220 4.73 -7.44 -7.60
C ARG A 220 5.07 -6.33 -6.61
N LYS A 221 4.58 -6.44 -5.37
CA LYS A 221 4.84 -5.44 -4.31
C LYS A 221 6.29 -5.40 -3.85
N ILE A 222 6.96 -6.55 -3.79
CA ILE A 222 8.39 -6.62 -3.50
C ILE A 222 9.15 -5.84 -4.57
N GLY A 223 8.76 -6.01 -5.84
CA GLY A 223 9.28 -5.21 -6.95
C GLY A 223 10.54 -5.79 -7.60
N ASP A 224 10.84 -7.08 -7.36
CA ASP A 224 11.94 -7.76 -8.05
C ASP A 224 11.51 -8.14 -9.47
N ALA A 225 11.89 -7.32 -10.45
CA ALA A 225 11.52 -7.52 -11.84
C ALA A 225 12.08 -8.82 -12.46
N ALA A 226 13.08 -9.45 -11.84
CA ALA A 226 13.64 -10.71 -12.36
C ALA A 226 12.59 -11.84 -12.40
N VAL A 227 11.55 -11.77 -11.54
CA VAL A 227 10.48 -12.77 -11.47
C VAL A 227 9.49 -12.67 -12.63
N ALA A 228 9.53 -11.61 -13.44
CA ALA A 228 8.57 -11.40 -14.53
C ALA A 228 8.60 -12.53 -15.56
N ARG A 229 9.78 -13.13 -15.79
CA ARG A 229 9.93 -14.31 -16.64
C ARG A 229 9.13 -15.51 -16.11
N ASP A 230 9.18 -15.74 -14.80
CA ASP A 230 8.49 -16.86 -14.15
C ASP A 230 6.96 -16.69 -14.16
N LEU A 231 6.47 -15.45 -14.25
CA LEU A 231 5.04 -15.15 -14.33
C LEU A 231 4.43 -15.40 -15.71
N LEU A 232 5.24 -15.51 -16.78
CA LEU A 232 4.73 -15.57 -18.16
C LEU A 232 3.81 -16.78 -18.39
N SER A 233 4.14 -17.95 -17.82
CA SER A 233 3.27 -19.14 -17.93
C SER A 233 1.93 -19.00 -17.19
N TYR A 234 1.82 -18.04 -16.28
CA TYR A 234 0.59 -17.78 -15.53
C TYR A 234 -0.37 -16.84 -16.28
N CYS A 235 0.07 -16.19 -17.35
CA CYS A 235 -0.81 -15.40 -18.23
C CYS A 235 -1.89 -16.22 -18.93
N THR A 236 -1.76 -17.55 -18.96
CA THR A 236 -2.79 -18.48 -19.47
C THR A 236 -3.35 -19.41 -18.40
N TYR A 237 -3.16 -19.07 -17.12
CA TYR A 237 -3.61 -19.91 -16.02
C TYR A 237 -5.15 -20.02 -15.98
N SER A 238 -5.66 -21.19 -15.57
CA SER A 238 -7.10 -21.48 -15.61
C SER A 238 -7.90 -20.60 -14.66
N ASP A 239 -7.35 -20.31 -13.48
CA ASP A 239 -7.96 -19.38 -12.53
C ASP A 239 -7.80 -17.94 -13.00
N ALA A 240 -8.92 -17.25 -13.21
CA ALA A 240 -8.94 -15.90 -13.76
C ALA A 240 -8.24 -14.87 -12.86
N LYS A 241 -8.29 -15.02 -11.53
CA LYS A 241 -7.64 -14.06 -10.63
C LYS A 241 -6.13 -14.16 -10.72
N VAL A 242 -5.60 -15.38 -10.66
CA VAL A 242 -4.15 -15.62 -10.81
C VAL A 242 -3.68 -15.16 -12.20
N ARG A 243 -4.45 -15.49 -13.24
CA ARG A 243 -4.15 -15.10 -14.63
C ARG A 243 -4.05 -13.58 -14.79
N ASN A 244 -5.07 -12.86 -14.34
CA ASN A 244 -5.14 -11.41 -14.49
C ASN A 244 -4.07 -10.70 -13.65
N GLU A 245 -3.78 -11.17 -12.43
CA GLU A 245 -2.70 -10.61 -11.59
C GLU A 245 -1.33 -10.86 -12.21
N ALA A 246 -1.09 -12.01 -12.86
CA ALA A 246 0.16 -12.29 -13.56
C ALA A 246 0.37 -11.33 -14.74
N VAL A 247 -0.66 -11.14 -15.57
CA VAL A 247 -0.63 -10.17 -16.68
C VAL A 247 -0.36 -8.76 -16.16
N PHE A 248 -1.11 -8.32 -15.15
CA PHE A 248 -0.93 -7.01 -14.53
C PHE A 248 0.49 -6.83 -13.98
N SER A 249 1.01 -7.82 -13.27
CA SER A 249 2.35 -7.78 -12.67
C SER A 249 3.45 -7.68 -13.74
N ILE A 250 3.34 -8.44 -14.84
CA ILE A 250 4.28 -8.35 -15.97
C ILE A 250 4.28 -6.95 -16.58
N GLY A 251 3.09 -6.35 -16.76
CA GLY A 251 2.96 -4.96 -17.20
C GLY A 251 3.69 -4.00 -16.26
N ARG A 252 3.44 -4.11 -14.96
CA ARG A 252 4.08 -3.25 -13.93
C ARG A 252 5.60 -3.45 -13.83
N PHE A 253 6.11 -4.65 -14.10
CA PHE A 253 7.54 -4.91 -14.22
C PHE A 253 8.16 -4.39 -15.53
N ARG A 254 7.33 -3.97 -16.50
CA ARG A 254 7.76 -3.52 -17.84
C ARG A 254 8.62 -4.56 -18.57
N TYR A 255 8.28 -5.84 -18.41
CA TYR A 255 9.04 -6.95 -18.98
C TYR A 255 8.78 -7.09 -20.49
N ARG A 256 9.70 -6.55 -21.30
CA ARG A 256 9.55 -6.40 -22.76
C ARG A 256 9.45 -7.72 -23.51
N GLU A 257 10.13 -8.75 -23.03
CA GLU A 257 10.14 -10.07 -23.65
C GLU A 257 8.77 -10.75 -23.62
N ALA A 258 7.84 -10.28 -22.78
CA ALA A 258 6.45 -10.76 -22.79
C ALA A 258 5.58 -10.16 -23.91
N VAL A 259 6.00 -9.05 -24.55
CA VAL A 259 5.16 -8.32 -25.53
C VAL A 259 4.64 -9.20 -26.67
N PRO A 260 5.45 -10.08 -27.31
CA PRO A 260 4.93 -10.94 -28.37
C PRO A 260 3.82 -11.87 -27.87
N GLU A 261 3.97 -12.45 -26.68
CA GLU A 261 3.00 -13.38 -26.11
C GLU A 261 1.75 -12.66 -25.62
N LEU A 262 1.88 -11.54 -24.91
CA LEU A 262 0.74 -10.71 -24.48
C LEU A 262 -0.06 -10.20 -25.68
N THR A 263 0.61 -9.78 -26.76
CA THR A 263 -0.04 -9.34 -28.00
C THR A 263 -0.81 -10.48 -28.65
N ARG A 264 -0.21 -11.68 -28.73
CA ARG A 264 -0.87 -12.89 -29.26
C ARG A 264 -2.12 -13.24 -28.45
N LEU A 265 -2.02 -13.17 -27.11
CA LEU A 265 -3.14 -13.44 -26.20
C LEU A 265 -4.25 -12.38 -26.36
N TYR A 266 -3.90 -11.10 -26.45
CA TYR A 266 -4.86 -10.01 -26.68
C TYR A 266 -5.61 -10.19 -27.99
N GLN A 267 -4.90 -10.49 -29.08
CA GLN A 267 -5.49 -10.73 -30.39
C GLN A 267 -6.42 -11.95 -30.39
N LYS A 268 -5.99 -13.04 -29.75
CA LYS A 268 -6.82 -14.25 -29.60
C LYS A 268 -8.11 -13.96 -28.85
N GLU A 269 -8.04 -13.27 -27.72
CA GLU A 269 -9.19 -12.91 -26.90
C GLU A 269 -10.12 -11.93 -27.65
N SER A 270 -9.54 -10.94 -28.32
CA SER A 270 -10.28 -9.93 -29.10
C SER A 270 -10.97 -10.50 -30.34
N ALA A 271 -10.51 -11.64 -30.86
CA ALA A 271 -11.12 -12.32 -32.00
C ALA A 271 -12.35 -13.17 -31.62
N LEU A 272 -12.61 -13.37 -30.32
CA LEU A 272 -13.77 -14.12 -29.87
C LEU A 272 -15.09 -13.36 -30.16
N PRO A 273 -16.21 -14.06 -30.34
CA PRO A 273 -17.52 -13.42 -30.37
C PRO A 273 -17.75 -12.61 -29.10
N THR A 274 -18.37 -11.43 -29.20
CA THR A 274 -18.53 -10.48 -28.07
C THR A 274 -19.07 -11.11 -26.78
N ARG A 275 -19.92 -12.14 -26.88
CA ARG A 275 -20.49 -12.86 -25.72
C ARG A 275 -19.52 -13.81 -25.01
N GLN A 276 -18.40 -14.14 -25.64
CA GLN A 276 -17.39 -15.07 -25.12
C GLN A 276 -16.13 -14.36 -24.63
N ILE A 277 -16.00 -13.05 -24.90
CA ILE A 277 -14.86 -12.24 -24.46
C ILE A 277 -14.87 -12.13 -22.93
N ASP A 278 -13.78 -12.54 -22.30
CA ASP A 278 -13.42 -12.14 -20.95
C ASP A 278 -12.89 -10.71 -21.01
N LYS A 279 -13.81 -9.74 -20.85
CA LYS A 279 -13.48 -8.31 -20.95
C LYS A 279 -12.36 -7.92 -19.97
N GLN A 280 -12.40 -8.44 -18.74
CA GLN A 280 -11.39 -8.12 -17.74
C GLN A 280 -10.01 -8.60 -18.19
N TYR A 281 -9.90 -9.85 -18.63
CA TYR A 281 -8.62 -10.40 -19.12
C TYR A 281 -8.11 -9.65 -20.36
N ARG A 282 -8.98 -9.32 -21.31
CA ARG A 282 -8.64 -8.53 -22.50
C ARG A 282 -8.11 -7.15 -22.13
N ASP A 283 -8.77 -6.46 -21.21
CA ASP A 283 -8.36 -5.13 -20.75
C ASP A 283 -7.01 -5.19 -20.03
N HIS A 284 -6.80 -6.19 -19.16
CA HIS A 284 -5.51 -6.40 -18.48
C HIS A 284 -4.36 -6.67 -19.46
N LEU A 285 -4.62 -7.42 -20.55
CA LEU A 285 -3.62 -7.67 -21.58
C LEU A 285 -3.19 -6.38 -22.28
N LEU A 286 -4.16 -5.54 -22.69
CA LEU A 286 -3.84 -4.27 -23.34
C LEU A 286 -3.18 -3.29 -22.36
N ASP A 287 -3.65 -3.22 -21.12
CA ASP A 287 -3.04 -2.43 -20.04
C ASP A 287 -1.57 -2.85 -19.82
N ALA A 288 -1.30 -4.14 -19.72
CA ALA A 288 0.06 -4.65 -19.55
C ALA A 288 0.97 -4.27 -20.73
N ILE A 289 0.48 -4.40 -21.97
CA ILE A 289 1.21 -3.97 -23.17
C ILE A 289 1.45 -2.46 -23.15
N ALA A 290 0.45 -1.66 -22.75
CA ALA A 290 0.55 -0.21 -22.62
C ALA A 290 1.57 0.22 -21.55
N PHE A 291 1.64 -0.48 -20.42
CA PHE A 291 2.63 -0.22 -19.37
C PHE A 291 4.07 -0.58 -19.77
N ILE A 292 4.25 -1.67 -20.52
CA ILE A 292 5.54 -2.05 -21.08
C ILE A 292 6.01 -1.01 -22.11
N ALA A 293 5.06 -0.49 -22.91
CA ALA A 293 5.29 0.55 -23.91
C ALA A 293 6.45 0.21 -24.88
N ASP A 294 6.46 -1.03 -25.40
CA ASP A 294 7.43 -1.40 -26.42
C ASP A 294 7.09 -0.74 -27.77
N PRO A 295 8.06 -0.16 -28.49
CA PRO A 295 7.81 0.48 -29.78
C PRO A 295 7.11 -0.41 -30.81
N GLY A 296 7.30 -1.74 -30.74
CA GLY A 296 6.61 -2.70 -31.61
C GLY A 296 5.09 -2.76 -31.41
N SER A 297 4.57 -2.21 -30.31
CA SER A 297 3.14 -2.14 -30.02
C SER A 297 2.46 -0.88 -30.56
N LYS A 298 3.20 0.04 -31.22
CA LYS A 298 2.65 1.31 -31.74
C LYS A 298 1.42 1.08 -32.63
N ASP A 299 1.50 0.19 -33.61
CA ASP A 299 0.40 -0.04 -34.54
C ASP A 299 -0.84 -0.63 -33.86
N LEU A 300 -0.64 -1.46 -32.82
CA LEU A 300 -1.71 -1.96 -31.98
C LEU A 300 -2.42 -0.80 -31.27
N PHE A 301 -1.68 0.11 -30.63
CA PHE A 301 -2.28 1.25 -29.95
C PHE A 301 -3.00 2.19 -30.94
N LEU A 302 -2.41 2.45 -32.12
CA LEU A 302 -3.06 3.28 -33.14
C LEU A 302 -4.40 2.71 -33.62
N LYS A 303 -4.50 1.38 -33.68
CA LYS A 303 -5.75 0.70 -33.98
C LYS A 303 -6.75 0.79 -32.83
N GLU A 304 -6.32 0.46 -31.61
CA GLU A 304 -7.22 0.37 -30.45
C GLU A 304 -7.64 1.74 -29.89
N MET A 305 -6.93 2.84 -30.19
CA MET A 305 -7.42 4.19 -29.83
C MET A 305 -8.74 4.55 -30.52
N LYS A 306 -9.10 3.86 -31.60
CA LYS A 306 -10.34 4.07 -32.37
C LYS A 306 -11.42 3.05 -32.00
N ASN A 307 -11.18 2.22 -30.98
CA ASN A 307 -12.10 1.16 -30.57
C ASN A 307 -13.40 1.77 -29.99
N PRO A 308 -14.60 1.22 -30.26
CA PRO A 308 -15.82 1.68 -29.61
C PRO A 308 -15.82 1.53 -28.08
N ASP A 309 -15.03 0.58 -27.53
CA ASP A 309 -14.88 0.38 -26.08
C ASP A 309 -13.91 1.43 -25.49
N ASP A 310 -14.40 2.22 -24.53
CA ASP A 310 -13.64 3.29 -23.87
C ASP A 310 -12.42 2.80 -23.09
N GLY A 311 -12.50 1.64 -22.43
CA GLY A 311 -11.39 1.03 -21.71
C GLY A 311 -10.25 0.63 -22.64
N LEU A 312 -10.56 0.09 -23.81
CA LEU A 312 -9.54 -0.22 -24.82
C LEU A 312 -8.90 1.06 -25.40
N ARG A 313 -9.70 2.10 -25.66
CA ARG A 313 -9.17 3.41 -26.07
C ARG A 313 -8.24 3.99 -25.00
N LEU A 314 -8.65 3.95 -23.74
CA LEU A 314 -7.88 4.45 -22.60
C LEU A 314 -6.49 3.81 -22.56
N HIS A 315 -6.41 2.47 -22.52
CA HIS A 315 -5.13 1.77 -22.47
C HIS A 315 -4.27 2.02 -23.72
N ALA A 316 -4.88 2.12 -24.90
CA ALA A 316 -4.15 2.45 -26.12
C ALA A 316 -3.52 3.85 -26.06
N VAL A 317 -4.28 4.85 -25.61
CA VAL A 317 -3.78 6.22 -25.44
C VAL A 317 -2.72 6.31 -24.36
N GLU A 318 -2.88 5.60 -23.24
CA GLU A 318 -1.86 5.47 -22.19
C GLU A 318 -0.56 4.85 -22.74
N GLY A 319 -0.66 3.82 -23.58
CA GLY A 319 0.48 3.22 -24.28
C GLY A 319 1.19 4.23 -25.20
N ILE A 320 0.42 4.99 -25.97
CA ILE A 320 0.93 6.07 -26.84
C ILE A 320 1.63 7.16 -26.01
N ALA A 321 1.06 7.57 -24.88
CA ALA A 321 1.66 8.54 -23.98
C ALA A 321 3.02 8.07 -23.45
N ARG A 322 3.13 6.79 -23.10
CA ARG A 322 4.38 6.18 -22.62
C ARG A 322 5.43 6.00 -23.73
N LEU A 323 5.01 5.76 -24.97
CA LEU A 323 5.91 5.80 -26.14
C LEU A 323 6.47 7.21 -26.38
N GLY A 324 5.68 8.25 -26.15
CA GLY A 324 6.12 9.65 -26.24
C GLY A 324 6.50 10.11 -27.66
N ASP A 325 5.94 9.48 -28.69
CA ASP A 325 6.22 9.82 -30.09
C ASP A 325 5.54 11.15 -30.48
N ALA A 326 6.34 12.22 -30.54
CA ALA A 326 5.86 13.56 -30.88
C ALA A 326 5.15 13.66 -32.25
N ALA A 327 5.41 12.72 -33.17
CA ALA A 327 4.72 12.70 -34.47
C ALA A 327 3.22 12.42 -34.35
N LEU A 328 2.78 11.80 -33.24
CA LEU A 328 1.38 11.48 -33.00
C LEU A 328 0.58 12.64 -32.39
N ALA A 329 1.23 13.73 -31.98
CA ALA A 329 0.58 14.83 -31.26
C ALA A 329 -0.61 15.42 -32.05
N THR A 330 -0.45 15.62 -33.36
CA THR A 330 -1.52 16.16 -34.21
C THR A 330 -2.71 15.22 -34.32
N ASP A 331 -2.48 13.91 -34.37
CA ASP A 331 -3.55 12.92 -34.43
C ASP A 331 -4.30 12.84 -33.11
N ILE A 332 -3.58 12.81 -31.98
CA ILE A 332 -4.19 12.83 -30.65
C ILE A 332 -4.98 14.13 -30.41
N SER A 333 -4.45 15.31 -30.79
CA SER A 333 -5.18 16.57 -30.66
C SER A 333 -6.48 16.57 -31.46
N ARG A 334 -6.49 15.94 -32.64
CA ARG A 334 -7.70 15.83 -33.48
C ARG A 334 -8.73 14.91 -32.84
N ASP A 335 -8.30 13.74 -32.38
CA ASP A 335 -9.19 12.76 -31.74
C ASP A 335 -9.75 13.29 -30.41
N HIS A 336 -8.96 14.09 -29.70
CA HIS A 336 -9.36 14.76 -28.45
C HIS A 336 -10.57 15.69 -28.63
N LEU A 337 -10.73 16.35 -29.78
CA LEU A 337 -11.88 17.21 -30.07
C LEU A 337 -13.22 16.44 -30.16
N HIS A 338 -13.15 15.11 -30.31
CA HIS A 338 -14.31 14.24 -30.51
C HIS A 338 -14.48 13.21 -29.39
N GLU A 339 -13.53 13.12 -28.46
CA GLU A 339 -13.64 12.21 -27.31
C GLU A 339 -14.59 12.79 -26.25
N THR A 340 -15.36 11.91 -25.64
CA THR A 340 -16.39 12.26 -24.65
C THR A 340 -16.18 11.56 -23.32
N ASP A 341 -15.42 10.45 -23.30
CA ASP A 341 -15.07 9.78 -22.07
C ASP A 341 -14.00 10.59 -21.30
N PRO A 342 -14.28 10.99 -20.05
CA PRO A 342 -13.38 11.86 -19.29
C PRO A 342 -12.04 11.20 -18.95
N LYS A 343 -11.97 9.86 -18.85
CA LYS A 343 -10.70 9.17 -18.57
C LYS A 343 -9.83 9.14 -19.82
N VAL A 344 -10.43 8.88 -20.97
CA VAL A 344 -9.72 8.92 -22.26
C VAL A 344 -9.24 10.35 -22.55
N LEU A 345 -10.05 11.39 -22.28
CA LEU A 345 -9.63 12.79 -22.39
C LEU A 345 -8.40 13.09 -21.51
N ALA A 346 -8.41 12.66 -20.24
CA ALA A 346 -7.26 12.83 -19.34
C ALA A 346 -6.01 12.09 -19.84
N ALA A 347 -6.17 10.90 -20.43
CA ALA A 347 -5.07 10.15 -21.04
C ALA A 347 -4.52 10.84 -22.28
N GLN A 348 -5.38 11.42 -23.13
CA GLN A 348 -4.98 12.17 -24.31
C GLN A 348 -4.25 13.46 -23.92
N ALA A 349 -4.73 14.19 -22.91
CA ALA A 349 -4.04 15.34 -22.35
C ALA A 349 -2.64 14.96 -21.83
N HIS A 350 -2.53 13.83 -21.12
CA HIS A 350 -1.23 13.30 -20.71
C HIS A 350 -0.33 12.94 -21.91
N ALA A 351 -0.87 12.30 -22.94
CA ALA A 351 -0.13 11.97 -24.16
C ALA A 351 0.40 13.23 -24.86
N LEU A 352 -0.44 14.25 -25.03
CA LEU A 352 -0.07 15.53 -25.63
C LEU A 352 1.02 16.23 -24.82
N TYR A 353 0.90 16.25 -23.49
CA TYR A 353 1.93 16.78 -22.61
C TYR A 353 3.28 16.07 -22.80
N ARG A 354 3.27 14.73 -22.81
CA ARG A 354 4.47 13.89 -23.04
C ARG A 354 5.07 14.08 -24.43
N MET A 355 4.29 14.51 -25.40
CA MET A 355 4.70 14.86 -26.76
C MET A 355 5.14 16.32 -26.92
N GLY A 356 5.15 17.11 -25.84
CA GLY A 356 5.67 18.48 -25.81
C GLY A 356 4.62 19.60 -25.86
N ARG A 357 3.33 19.28 -25.86
CA ARG A 357 2.23 20.26 -25.70
C ARG A 357 2.06 20.60 -24.21
N LYS A 358 2.91 21.47 -23.69
CA LYS A 358 2.97 21.80 -22.25
C LYS A 358 1.66 22.34 -21.69
N GLU A 359 0.88 23.02 -22.52
CA GLU A 359 -0.47 23.52 -22.21
C GLU A 359 -1.45 22.40 -21.79
N SER A 360 -1.25 21.16 -22.26
CA SER A 360 -2.13 20.03 -21.90
C SER A 360 -1.95 19.54 -20.47
N LEU A 361 -0.93 20.03 -19.73
CA LEU A 361 -0.75 19.68 -18.32
C LEU A 361 -1.94 20.17 -17.47
N ASP A 362 -2.49 21.34 -17.80
CA ASP A 362 -3.60 21.94 -17.06
C ASP A 362 -4.82 21.01 -17.03
N GLU A 363 -5.10 20.32 -18.13
CA GLU A 363 -6.18 19.35 -18.21
C GLU A 363 -5.94 18.11 -17.33
N VAL A 364 -4.69 17.63 -17.27
CA VAL A 364 -4.32 16.52 -16.37
C VAL A 364 -4.45 16.95 -14.90
N VAL A 365 -4.07 18.18 -14.58
CA VAL A 365 -4.21 18.74 -13.23
C VAL A 365 -5.68 18.94 -12.85
N VAL A 366 -6.51 19.46 -13.75
CA VAL A 366 -7.96 19.57 -13.56
C VAL A 366 -8.59 18.18 -13.34
N ALA A 367 -8.10 17.17 -14.05
CA ALA A 367 -8.56 15.80 -13.88
C ALA A 367 -8.27 15.21 -12.48
N LEU A 368 -7.30 15.73 -11.72
CA LEU A 368 -7.09 15.35 -10.31
C LEU A 368 -8.25 15.75 -9.41
N ALA A 369 -8.92 16.88 -9.69
CA ALA A 369 -10.04 17.36 -8.87
C ALA A 369 -11.31 16.53 -9.05
N ASN A 370 -11.41 15.78 -10.17
CA ASN A 370 -12.60 15.02 -10.51
C ASN A 370 -12.49 13.56 -10.04
N ARG A 371 -13.44 13.15 -9.20
CA ARG A 371 -13.50 11.78 -8.63
C ARG A 371 -13.44 10.65 -9.67
N LYS A 372 -13.94 10.86 -10.90
CA LYS A 372 -13.94 9.84 -11.96
C LYS A 372 -12.57 9.66 -12.63
N THR A 373 -11.72 10.68 -12.62
CA THR A 373 -10.44 10.73 -13.35
C THR A 373 -9.24 10.89 -12.42
N HIS A 374 -9.49 11.08 -11.12
CA HIS A 374 -8.48 11.33 -10.11
C HIS A 374 -7.38 10.28 -10.10
N ASN A 375 -7.74 8.99 -10.18
CA ASN A 375 -6.79 7.89 -10.12
C ASN A 375 -5.89 7.86 -11.36
N GLU A 376 -6.47 8.04 -12.55
CA GLU A 376 -5.76 8.11 -13.82
C GLU A 376 -4.80 9.30 -13.84
N ALA A 377 -5.29 10.50 -13.55
CA ALA A 377 -4.49 11.73 -13.49
C ALA A 377 -3.34 11.60 -12.48
N ARG A 378 -3.61 11.06 -11.29
CA ARG A 378 -2.58 10.83 -10.27
C ARG A 378 -1.51 9.86 -10.77
N GLN A 379 -1.89 8.78 -11.44
CA GLN A 379 -0.94 7.84 -12.05
C GLN A 379 -0.04 8.56 -13.07
N TYR A 380 -0.62 9.34 -13.98
CA TYR A 380 0.11 10.08 -15.01
C TYR A 380 1.13 11.06 -14.42
N LEU A 381 0.76 11.75 -13.35
CA LEU A 381 1.63 12.72 -12.70
C LEU A 381 2.75 12.08 -11.86
N VAL A 382 2.51 10.88 -11.31
CA VAL A 382 3.57 10.07 -10.67
C VAL A 382 4.59 9.58 -11.70
N GLU A 383 4.17 9.34 -12.94
CA GLU A 383 5.03 8.87 -14.03
C GLU A 383 5.81 9.98 -14.75
N LEU A 384 5.67 11.24 -14.33
CA LEU A 384 6.45 12.33 -14.89
C LEU A 384 7.94 12.07 -14.72
N ARG A 385 8.69 12.43 -15.76
CA ARG A 385 10.14 12.37 -15.72
C ARG A 385 10.67 13.42 -14.75
N PRO A 386 11.86 13.21 -14.16
CA PRO A 386 12.43 14.17 -13.23
C PRO A 386 12.49 15.59 -13.83
N GLU A 387 12.81 15.77 -15.10
CA GLU A 387 12.84 17.06 -15.80
C GLU A 387 11.46 17.72 -16.02
N GLU A 388 10.38 16.96 -15.97
CA GLU A 388 8.99 17.41 -16.14
C GLU A 388 8.36 17.86 -14.81
N LEU A 389 8.84 17.31 -13.69
CA LEU A 389 8.30 17.59 -12.36
C LEU A 389 8.20 19.09 -11.99
N PRO A 390 9.17 19.96 -12.34
CA PRO A 390 9.06 21.39 -12.06
C PRO A 390 7.82 22.07 -12.65
N ASP A 391 7.24 21.52 -13.71
CA ASP A 391 6.02 22.05 -14.33
C ASP A 391 4.82 21.99 -13.36
N LEU A 392 4.84 21.08 -12.37
CA LEU A 392 3.79 20.96 -11.35
C LEU A 392 3.97 21.89 -10.14
N PHE A 393 5.10 22.59 -9.99
CA PHE A 393 5.39 23.31 -8.76
C PHE A 393 4.48 24.53 -8.55
N ALA A 394 4.07 25.18 -9.64
CA ALA A 394 3.10 26.27 -9.58
C ALA A 394 1.72 25.80 -9.05
N GLU A 395 1.35 24.56 -9.33
CA GLU A 395 0.07 23.96 -8.93
C GLU A 395 -0.06 23.68 -7.43
N THR A 396 1.03 23.81 -6.66
CA THR A 396 0.95 23.80 -5.19
C THR A 396 0.13 24.94 -4.61
N ARG A 397 -0.10 26.01 -5.41
CA ARG A 397 -0.98 27.14 -5.06
C ARG A 397 -2.38 27.03 -5.68
N ASN A 398 -2.72 25.90 -6.29
CA ASN A 398 -4.00 25.72 -6.95
C ASN A 398 -5.15 25.93 -5.95
N ASN A 399 -6.23 26.58 -6.37
CA ASN A 399 -7.36 26.88 -5.49
C ASN A 399 -8.11 25.61 -5.03
N ASP A 400 -8.05 24.54 -5.84
CA ASP A 400 -8.69 23.27 -5.52
C ASP A 400 -7.91 22.51 -4.44
N VAL A 401 -8.62 22.12 -3.38
CA VAL A 401 -8.06 21.40 -2.24
C VAL A 401 -7.60 19.99 -2.64
N ALA A 402 -8.36 19.31 -3.50
CA ALA A 402 -8.04 17.94 -3.93
C ALA A 402 -6.78 17.91 -4.80
N VAL A 403 -6.55 18.95 -5.62
CA VAL A 403 -5.31 19.09 -6.40
C VAL A 403 -4.11 19.22 -5.46
N ARG A 404 -4.16 20.17 -4.51
CA ARG A 404 -3.04 20.38 -3.57
C ARG A 404 -2.75 19.16 -2.70
N GLU A 405 -3.81 18.45 -2.27
CA GLU A 405 -3.70 17.17 -1.56
C GLU A 405 -3.00 16.10 -2.41
N SER A 406 -3.45 15.94 -3.66
CA SER A 406 -2.86 14.98 -4.59
C SER A 406 -1.39 15.28 -4.88
N LEU A 407 -1.02 16.56 -5.02
CA LEU A 407 0.37 16.96 -5.26
C LEU A 407 1.29 16.63 -4.09
N ALA A 408 0.81 16.79 -2.84
CA ALA A 408 1.58 16.38 -1.66
C ALA A 408 1.88 14.87 -1.70
N GLU A 409 0.90 14.04 -2.08
CA GLU A 409 1.10 12.60 -2.25
C GLU A 409 2.06 12.27 -3.40
N ILE A 410 1.81 12.85 -4.59
CA ILE A 410 2.59 12.60 -5.81
C ILE A 410 4.07 12.91 -5.55
N PHE A 411 4.36 14.09 -5.00
CA PHE A 411 5.74 14.47 -4.67
C PHE A 411 6.38 13.55 -3.63
N GLY A 412 5.61 13.06 -2.66
CA GLY A 412 6.09 12.07 -1.69
C GLY A 412 6.38 10.70 -2.30
N ILE A 413 5.60 10.27 -3.29
CA ILE A 413 5.78 9.01 -4.01
C ILE A 413 7.00 9.09 -4.93
N VAL A 414 7.03 10.10 -5.80
CA VAL A 414 8.14 10.38 -6.72
C VAL A 414 9.43 10.52 -5.91
N GLY A 415 9.37 11.27 -4.82
CA GLY A 415 10.47 11.44 -3.88
C GLY A 415 11.67 12.18 -4.45
N ASP A 416 11.44 13.06 -5.44
CA ASP A 416 12.46 13.91 -6.03
C ASP A 416 12.81 15.07 -5.10
N SER A 417 14.09 15.29 -4.86
CA SER A 417 14.60 16.35 -3.98
C SER A 417 14.18 17.77 -4.37
N ARG A 418 13.88 18.03 -5.65
CA ARG A 418 13.42 19.34 -6.12
C ARG A 418 12.04 19.70 -5.61
N ALA A 419 11.24 18.70 -5.21
CA ALA A 419 9.92 18.93 -4.62
C ALA A 419 9.97 19.41 -3.17
N VAL A 420 11.14 19.51 -2.52
CA VAL A 420 11.26 19.95 -1.12
C VAL A 420 10.69 21.35 -0.88
N ALA A 421 11.03 22.34 -1.71
CA ALA A 421 10.51 23.70 -1.53
C ALA A 421 8.98 23.78 -1.78
N PRO A 422 8.43 23.20 -2.87
CA PRO A 422 6.98 23.08 -3.05
C PRO A 422 6.26 22.37 -1.89
N LEU A 423 6.85 21.31 -1.33
CA LEU A 423 6.29 20.60 -0.19
C LEU A 423 6.34 21.42 1.11
N GLN A 424 7.39 22.23 1.33
CA GLN A 424 7.45 23.16 2.46
C GLN A 424 6.39 24.25 2.37
N GLU A 425 5.95 24.60 1.16
CA GLU A 425 4.82 25.48 0.94
C GLU A 425 3.49 24.78 1.29
N LEU A 426 3.28 23.56 0.79
CA LEU A 426 2.10 22.74 1.14
C LEU A 426 2.02 22.40 2.64
N ALA A 427 3.17 22.29 3.33
CA ALA A 427 3.24 22.09 4.77
C ALA A 427 2.73 23.30 5.59
N LYS A 428 2.45 24.44 4.93
CA LYS A 428 1.84 25.63 5.53
C LYS A 428 0.37 25.80 5.11
N ASP A 429 -0.22 24.81 4.43
CA ASP A 429 -1.61 24.85 4.00
C ASP A 429 -2.57 24.96 5.21
N ARG A 430 -3.69 25.66 5.02
CA ARG A 430 -4.72 25.82 6.06
C ARG A 430 -5.41 24.49 6.43
N ARG A 431 -5.34 23.48 5.57
CA ARG A 431 -5.89 22.14 5.78
C ARG A 431 -4.84 21.26 6.46
N GLY A 432 -5.17 20.77 7.66
CA GLY A 432 -4.28 19.88 8.42
C GLY A 432 -3.91 18.59 7.68
N GLN A 433 -4.80 18.05 6.83
CA GLN A 433 -4.52 16.85 6.02
C GLN A 433 -3.41 17.08 5.00
N ILE A 434 -3.45 18.18 4.25
CA ILE A 434 -2.40 18.55 3.29
C ILE A 434 -1.08 18.78 4.03
N THR A 435 -1.13 19.47 5.17
CA THR A 435 0.05 19.68 6.03
C THR A 435 0.67 18.35 6.47
N ALA A 436 -0.14 17.37 6.89
CA ALA A 436 0.34 16.06 7.30
C ALA A 436 1.00 15.30 6.14
N LEU A 437 0.33 15.25 4.97
CA LEU A 437 0.84 14.59 3.77
C LEU A 437 2.14 15.23 3.27
N ALA A 438 2.22 16.56 3.26
CA ALA A 438 3.41 17.28 2.84
C ALA A 438 4.61 17.01 3.77
N ASN A 439 4.37 17.01 5.09
CA ASN A 439 5.41 16.67 6.06
C ASN A 439 5.85 15.19 5.94
N GLN A 440 4.93 14.27 5.64
CA GLN A 440 5.26 12.87 5.37
C GLN A 440 6.11 12.74 4.09
N ALA A 441 5.72 13.42 3.02
CA ALA A 441 6.48 13.47 1.77
C ALA A 441 7.91 14.02 1.99
N LEU A 442 8.06 15.08 2.77
CA LEU A 442 9.37 15.62 3.14
C LEU A 442 10.23 14.60 3.88
N ARG A 443 9.67 13.89 4.88
CA ARG A 443 10.37 12.82 5.59
C ARG A 443 10.83 11.71 4.64
N ARG A 444 9.96 11.27 3.72
CA ARG A 444 10.28 10.25 2.71
C ARG A 444 11.44 10.68 1.81
N ILE A 445 11.41 11.91 1.30
CA ILE A 445 12.46 12.44 0.44
C ILE A 445 13.80 12.47 1.18
N MET A 446 13.81 13.01 2.41
CA MET A 446 15.02 13.09 3.22
C MET A 446 15.60 11.71 3.56
N ALA A 447 14.74 10.71 3.84
CA ALA A 447 15.17 9.35 4.15
C ALA A 447 15.80 8.62 2.96
N ARG A 448 15.45 8.97 1.71
CA ARG A 448 16.06 8.39 0.50
C ARG A 448 17.45 8.97 0.17
N GLN A 449 17.83 10.07 0.82
CA GLN A 449 19.11 10.76 0.59
C GLN A 449 20.21 10.35 1.59
N GLN A 450 19.84 9.60 2.62
CA GLN A 450 20.74 9.00 3.60
C GLN A 450 21.10 7.59 3.14
#